data_AF-A0A924YBS2-F1
#
_entry.id   AF-A0A924YBS2-F1
#
_cell.length_a   1.000
_cell.length_b   1.000
_cell.length_c   1.000
_cell.angle_alpha   90.00
_cell.angle_beta   90.00
_cell.angle_gamma   90.00
#
_symmetry.space_group_name_H-M   'P 1'
#
loop_
_entity.id
_entity.type
_entity.pdbx_description
1 polymer ?
#
loop_
_entity_poly.entity_id
_entity_poly.type
_entity_poly.pdbx_seq_one_letter_code
_entity_poly.pdbx_strand_id
1 'polypeptide(L)'
;MFANGQVFGILTLTLTLFLPLAQVTPPDPPAPLPLFTCELEAVEAALDAVPPYEPSQVETFVSIEDGQFAPEFIVRGVNYYPARHPWRRFLSADLDTVREELTLLRSAGFNALRLFLWHDALFACEGSGAVPQPDRFARLDAMVHEAAAQGFRLIVTLNDLPDLDNFPLYSSPAHTDAQIEYIVSRYRDEAA
;
A
#
# COMPACT_ATOMS: atom_id res chain seq x y z
N MET A 1 -63.68 41.16 -44.43
CA MET A 1 -63.92 40.66 -45.80
C MET A 1 -62.56 40.23 -46.34
N PHE A 2 -62.41 38.95 -46.72
CA PHE A 2 -61.23 38.29 -47.32
C PHE A 2 -59.99 38.11 -46.40
N ALA A 3 -59.24 37.01 -46.37
CA ALA A 3 -59.31 35.73 -47.09
C ALA A 3 -58.61 34.62 -46.27
N ASN A 4 -59.14 33.41 -46.38
CA ASN A 4 -58.50 32.15 -45.98
C ASN A 4 -57.30 31.84 -46.89
N GLY A 5 -56.14 31.55 -46.30
CA GLY A 5 -55.00 30.93 -47.00
C GLY A 5 -54.72 29.56 -46.42
N GLN A 6 -55.17 28.50 -47.10
CA GLN A 6 -54.75 27.13 -46.80
C GLN A 6 -53.35 26.90 -47.35
N VAL A 7 -52.42 26.45 -46.50
CA VAL A 7 -51.08 26.00 -46.89
C VAL A 7 -51.05 24.47 -46.83
N PHE A 8 -50.87 23.83 -47.98
CA PHE A 8 -50.59 22.40 -48.08
C PHE A 8 -49.13 22.15 -47.68
N GLY A 9 -48.91 21.54 -46.51
CA GLY A 9 -47.60 21.05 -46.09
C GLY A 9 -47.33 19.66 -46.65
N ILE A 10 -46.31 19.53 -47.51
CA ILE A 10 -45.81 18.24 -47.99
C ILE A 10 -45.00 17.61 -46.87
N LEU A 11 -45.49 16.51 -46.29
CA LEU A 11 -44.79 15.73 -45.27
C LEU A 11 -43.75 14.83 -45.96
N THR A 12 -42.47 15.19 -45.88
CA THR A 12 -41.36 14.36 -46.40
C THR A 12 -40.96 13.34 -45.33
N LEU A 13 -41.34 12.08 -45.50
CA LEU A 13 -40.98 10.98 -44.60
C LEU A 13 -39.53 10.56 -44.87
N THR A 14 -38.59 10.97 -44.02
CA THR A 14 -37.18 10.55 -44.11
C THR A 14 -37.03 9.20 -43.40
N LEU A 15 -36.85 8.12 -44.17
CA LEU A 15 -36.59 6.79 -43.66
C LEU A 15 -35.10 6.67 -43.28
N THR A 16 -34.78 6.89 -42.01
CA THR A 16 -33.41 6.73 -41.51
C THR A 16 -33.10 5.26 -41.29
N LEU A 17 -32.32 4.66 -42.19
CA LEU A 17 -31.78 3.30 -42.03
C LEU A 17 -30.70 3.33 -40.93
N PHE A 18 -31.02 2.82 -39.73
CA PHE A 18 -30.02 2.54 -38.70
C PHE A 18 -29.31 1.22 -39.06
N LEU A 19 -28.10 1.30 -39.62
CA LEU A 19 -27.21 0.15 -39.64
C LEU A 19 -26.59 -0.03 -38.26
N PRO A 20 -26.75 -1.19 -37.59
CA PRO A 20 -26.02 -1.46 -36.36
C PRO A 20 -24.53 -1.52 -36.67
N LEU A 21 -23.74 -0.64 -36.05
CA LEU A 21 -22.29 -0.76 -36.04
C LEU A 21 -21.96 -2.10 -35.37
N ALA A 22 -21.29 -2.99 -36.10
CA ALA A 22 -20.72 -4.20 -35.51
C ALA A 22 -19.77 -3.78 -34.38
N GLN A 23 -20.06 -4.18 -33.15
CA GLN A 23 -19.14 -3.96 -32.04
C GLN A 23 -17.91 -4.82 -32.29
N VAL A 24 -16.78 -4.17 -32.57
CA VAL A 24 -15.48 -4.82 -32.55
C VAL A 24 -15.19 -5.09 -31.08
N THR A 25 -15.29 -6.36 -30.66
CA THR A 25 -14.76 -6.76 -29.36
C THR A 25 -13.25 -6.48 -29.38
N PRO A 26 -12.73 -5.67 -28.45
CA PRO A 26 -11.29 -5.52 -28.33
C PRO A 26 -10.66 -6.91 -28.11
N PRO A 27 -9.46 -7.16 -28.65
CA PRO A 27 -8.75 -8.40 -28.37
C PRO A 27 -8.55 -8.54 -26.85
N ASP A 28 -8.64 -9.78 -26.36
CA ASP A 28 -8.33 -10.06 -24.96
C ASP A 28 -6.93 -9.52 -24.62
N PRO A 29 -6.74 -8.90 -23.45
CA PRO A 29 -5.42 -8.46 -23.04
C PRO A 29 -4.49 -9.68 -22.97
N PRO A 30 -3.20 -9.52 -23.29
CA PRO A 30 -2.23 -10.59 -23.16
C PRO A 30 -2.23 -11.12 -21.71
N ALA A 31 -2.09 -12.44 -21.56
CA ALA A 31 -1.95 -13.03 -20.24
C ALA A 31 -0.73 -12.42 -19.52
N PRO A 32 -0.82 -12.14 -18.21
CA PRO A 32 0.29 -11.58 -17.46
C PRO A 32 1.49 -12.53 -17.47
N LEU A 33 2.70 -11.96 -17.45
CA LEU A 33 3.92 -12.75 -17.32
C LEU A 33 3.91 -13.52 -15.99
N PRO A 34 4.47 -14.74 -15.94
CA PRO A 34 4.60 -15.48 -14.69
C PRO A 34 5.52 -14.72 -13.72
N LEU A 35 5.17 -14.75 -12.43
CA LEU A 35 5.98 -14.14 -11.37
C LEU A 35 7.30 -14.90 -11.18
N PHE A 36 8.33 -14.18 -10.75
CA PHE A 36 9.65 -14.77 -10.44
C PHE A 36 9.56 -15.65 -9.18
N THR A 37 10.16 -16.84 -9.22
CA THR A 37 10.15 -17.83 -8.13
C THR A 37 11.57 -18.15 -7.67
N CYS A 38 11.73 -18.46 -6.39
CA CYS A 38 12.94 -18.96 -5.76
C CYS A 38 12.87 -20.48 -5.61
N GLU A 39 14.03 -21.14 -5.54
CA GLU A 39 14.15 -22.54 -5.10
C GLU A 39 13.73 -22.69 -3.63
N LEU A 40 13.12 -23.82 -3.26
CA LEU A 40 12.58 -24.06 -1.92
C LEU A 40 13.63 -23.86 -0.81
N GLU A 41 14.85 -24.39 -1.00
CA GLU A 41 15.95 -24.24 -0.04
C GLU A 41 16.32 -22.77 0.20
N ALA A 42 16.25 -21.92 -0.85
CA ALA A 42 16.52 -20.49 -0.71
C ALA A 42 15.38 -19.77 0.03
N VAL A 43 14.14 -20.22 -0.14
CA VAL A 43 12.99 -19.70 0.62
C VAL A 43 13.12 -20.02 2.10
N GLU A 44 13.41 -21.28 2.44
CA GLU A 44 13.63 -21.73 3.82
C GLU A 44 14.79 -20.97 4.47
N ALA A 45 15.93 -20.86 3.78
CA ALA A 45 17.08 -20.12 4.27
C ALA A 45 16.79 -18.63 4.51
N ALA A 46 15.98 -17.98 3.66
CA ALA A 46 15.58 -16.60 3.84
C ALA A 46 14.67 -16.40 5.07
N LEU A 47 13.74 -17.33 5.31
CA LEU A 47 12.86 -17.31 6.47
C LEU A 47 13.65 -17.53 7.77
N ASP A 48 14.56 -18.51 7.79
CA ASP A 48 15.39 -18.83 8.96
C ASP A 48 16.41 -17.73 9.29
N ALA A 49 16.83 -16.96 8.29
CA ALA A 49 17.78 -15.86 8.47
C ALA A 49 17.14 -14.61 9.12
N VAL A 50 15.81 -14.51 9.17
CA VAL A 50 15.12 -13.42 9.87
C VAL A 50 14.94 -13.81 11.34
N PRO A 51 15.58 -13.13 12.30
CA PRO A 51 15.36 -13.44 13.71
C PRO A 51 13.90 -13.15 14.11
N PRO A 52 13.37 -13.86 15.14
CA PRO A 52 12.10 -13.51 15.75
C PRO A 52 12.09 -12.03 16.14
N TYR A 53 10.95 -11.37 15.90
CA TYR A 53 10.78 -9.98 16.33
C TYR A 53 10.53 -9.92 17.84
N GLU A 54 11.20 -9.01 18.53
CA GLU A 54 10.96 -8.72 19.94
C GLU A 54 10.16 -7.42 20.04
N PRO A 55 8.93 -7.42 20.58
CA PRO A 55 8.15 -6.19 20.71
C PRO A 55 8.82 -5.11 21.55
N SER A 56 8.52 -3.86 21.22
CA SER A 56 8.92 -2.70 22.00
C SER A 56 8.26 -2.68 23.39
N GLN A 57 8.63 -1.71 24.22
CA GLN A 57 8.04 -1.53 25.56
C GLN A 57 6.64 -0.88 25.53
N VAL A 58 6.04 -0.71 24.35
CA VAL A 58 4.67 -0.22 24.24
C VAL A 58 3.72 -1.38 24.52
N GLU A 59 2.96 -1.31 25.61
CA GLU A 59 2.16 -2.44 26.09
C GLU A 59 0.72 -2.48 25.58
N THR A 60 0.21 -1.37 25.01
CA THR A 60 -1.23 -1.23 24.73
C THR A 60 -1.50 -0.72 23.34
N PHE A 61 -2.19 -1.56 22.56
CA PHE A 61 -2.74 -1.21 21.26
C PHE A 61 -3.79 -0.11 21.41
N VAL A 62 -3.85 0.76 20.40
CA VAL A 62 -4.97 1.69 20.27
C VAL A 62 -6.17 0.89 19.74
N SER A 63 -7.25 0.81 20.53
CA SER A 63 -8.52 0.19 20.17
C SER A 63 -9.53 1.26 19.70
N ILE A 64 -10.67 0.80 19.19
CA ILE A 64 -11.84 1.66 18.95
C ILE A 64 -12.92 1.30 19.98
N GLU A 65 -13.30 2.25 20.81
CA GLU A 65 -14.37 2.14 21.82
C GLU A 65 -15.34 3.31 21.63
N ASP A 66 -16.64 3.02 21.52
CA ASP A 66 -17.70 4.03 21.30
C ASP A 66 -17.43 5.02 20.16
N GLY A 67 -16.77 4.55 19.08
CA GLY A 67 -16.42 5.35 17.91
C GLY A 67 -15.23 6.29 18.09
N GLN A 68 -14.46 6.13 19.16
CA GLN A 68 -13.24 6.89 19.46
C GLN A 68 -12.06 5.96 19.70
N PHE A 69 -10.84 6.50 19.59
CA PHE A 69 -9.64 5.74 19.93
C PHE A 69 -9.48 5.63 21.45
N ALA A 70 -9.23 4.42 21.94
CA ALA A 70 -9.00 4.11 23.35
C ALA A 70 -7.62 3.44 23.58
N PRO A 71 -6.92 3.75 24.69
CA PRO A 71 -7.19 4.87 25.60
C PRO A 71 -7.16 6.21 24.84
N GLU A 72 -7.68 7.29 25.43
CA GLU A 72 -7.86 8.59 24.74
C GLU A 72 -6.62 8.96 23.89
N PHE A 73 -6.77 8.82 22.57
CA PHE A 73 -5.67 8.99 21.63
C PHE A 73 -6.08 9.90 20.48
N ILE A 74 -5.70 11.17 20.59
CA ILE A 74 -5.90 12.14 19.51
C ILE A 74 -4.75 12.01 18.52
N VAL A 75 -5.03 11.45 17.35
CA VAL A 75 -4.06 11.24 16.28
C VAL A 75 -3.58 12.59 15.73
N ARG A 76 -2.27 12.84 15.85
CA ARG A 76 -1.52 13.90 15.18
C ARG A 76 -0.47 13.22 14.32
N GLY A 77 -0.93 12.73 13.18
CA GLY A 77 -0.17 11.85 12.28
C GLY A 77 0.59 12.59 11.19
N VAL A 78 1.66 11.96 10.69
CA VAL A 78 2.39 12.38 9.49
C VAL A 78 2.80 11.16 8.66
N ASN A 79 2.84 11.33 7.33
CA ASN A 79 3.47 10.33 6.46
C ASN A 79 4.98 10.47 6.58
N TYR A 80 5.66 9.44 7.10
CA TYR A 80 7.09 9.51 7.34
C TYR A 80 7.89 8.82 6.24
N TYR A 81 8.84 9.57 5.71
CA TYR A 81 9.91 9.11 4.86
C TYR A 81 11.19 9.80 5.33
N PRO A 82 12.32 9.08 5.45
CA PRO A 82 13.57 9.74 5.77
C PRO A 82 13.91 10.77 4.70
N ALA A 83 14.27 11.99 5.11
CA ALA A 83 14.27 13.14 4.21
C ALA A 83 15.24 12.97 3.02
N ARG A 84 16.35 12.27 3.25
CA ARG A 84 17.38 11.98 2.23
C ARG A 84 17.19 10.63 1.53
N HIS A 85 16.33 9.78 2.05
CA HIS A 85 16.11 8.41 1.57
C HIS A 85 14.62 8.08 1.40
N PRO A 86 13.87 8.85 0.59
CA PRO A 86 12.45 8.58 0.38
C PRO A 86 12.20 7.32 -0.46
N TRP A 87 10.97 6.81 -0.37
CA TRP A 87 10.41 5.75 -1.22
C TRP A 87 11.27 4.49 -1.29
N ARG A 88 11.76 4.11 -2.48
CA ARG A 88 12.62 2.94 -2.73
C ARG A 88 13.87 2.91 -1.85
N ARG A 89 14.29 4.05 -1.32
CA ARG A 89 15.47 4.19 -0.48
C ARG A 89 15.14 4.15 1.02
N PHE A 90 13.88 4.05 1.42
CA PHE A 90 13.45 4.12 2.83
C PHE A 90 14.35 3.28 3.75
N LEU A 91 14.53 1.99 3.45
CA LEU A 91 15.35 1.04 4.22
C LEU A 91 16.87 1.20 4.04
N SER A 92 17.33 2.27 3.40
CA SER A 92 18.76 2.64 3.32
C SER A 92 19.11 3.87 4.17
N ALA A 93 18.11 4.51 4.80
CA ALA A 93 18.36 5.62 5.71
C ALA A 93 19.16 5.15 6.92
N ASP A 94 20.13 5.97 7.36
CA ASP A 94 20.87 5.74 8.60
C ASP A 94 19.99 5.83 9.84
N LEU A 95 20.19 4.94 10.83
CA LEU A 95 19.32 4.89 12.00
C LEU A 95 19.47 6.13 12.89
N ASP A 96 20.68 6.71 12.99
CA ASP A 96 20.89 7.94 13.77
C ASP A 96 20.20 9.12 13.08
N THR A 97 20.22 9.17 11.75
CA THR A 97 19.44 10.16 10.98
C THR A 97 17.94 10.00 11.22
N VAL A 98 17.42 8.77 11.21
CA VAL A 98 16.00 8.50 11.52
C VAL A 98 15.68 8.97 12.94
N ARG A 99 16.52 8.66 13.93
CA ARG A 99 16.33 9.11 15.32
C ARG A 99 16.23 10.63 15.44
N GLU A 100 17.12 11.37 14.78
CA GLU A 100 17.12 12.84 14.77
C GLU A 100 15.83 13.40 14.14
N GLU A 101 15.40 12.84 13.01
CA GLU A 101 14.17 13.24 12.33
C GLU A 101 12.93 12.95 13.17
N LEU A 102 12.86 11.78 13.81
CA LEU A 102 11.78 11.41 14.73
C LEU A 102 11.75 12.34 15.94
N THR A 103 12.92 12.75 16.46
CA THR A 103 13.01 13.71 17.57
C THR A 103 12.42 15.05 17.17
N LEU A 104 12.74 15.52 15.96
CA LEU A 104 12.17 16.73 15.40
C LEU A 104 10.65 16.63 15.26
N LEU A 105 10.13 15.54 14.68
CA LEU A 105 8.69 15.30 14.54
C LEU A 105 7.98 15.27 15.89
N ARG A 106 8.60 14.64 16.90
CA ARG A 106 8.05 14.59 18.25
C ARG A 106 8.01 15.97 18.90
N SER A 107 9.07 16.76 18.74
CA SER A 107 9.15 18.13 19.24
C SER A 107 8.12 19.06 18.57
N ALA A 108 7.73 18.76 17.33
CA ALA A 108 6.66 19.47 16.61
C ALA A 108 5.24 19.03 17.01
N GLY A 109 5.11 18.03 17.90
CA GLY A 109 3.83 17.60 18.46
C GLY A 109 3.17 16.41 17.76
N PHE A 110 3.83 15.78 16.77
CA PHE A 110 3.32 14.56 16.14
C PHE A 110 3.41 13.36 17.09
N ASN A 111 2.46 12.43 16.98
CA ASN A 111 2.39 11.21 17.80
C ASN A 111 2.04 9.95 17.02
N ALA A 112 1.84 10.04 15.71
CA ALA A 112 1.63 8.89 14.85
C ALA A 112 2.40 9.03 13.53
N LEU A 113 2.90 7.92 13.00
CA LEU A 113 3.62 7.84 11.73
C LEU A 113 2.93 6.84 10.82
N ARG A 114 2.71 7.24 9.56
CA ARG A 114 2.41 6.28 8.50
C ARG A 114 3.69 5.96 7.74
N LEU A 115 4.10 4.69 7.81
CA LEU A 115 5.27 4.18 7.10
C LEU A 115 4.81 3.56 5.77
N PHE A 116 5.46 3.93 4.67
CA PHE A 116 5.21 3.34 3.36
C PHE A 116 6.36 2.42 3.01
N LEU A 117 6.09 1.13 3.04
CA LEU A 117 7.04 0.08 2.76
C LEU A 117 6.84 -0.40 1.33
N TRP A 118 7.93 -0.51 0.60
CA TRP A 118 7.91 -0.99 -0.78
C TRP A 118 8.12 -2.51 -0.82
N HIS A 119 7.26 -3.23 -1.54
CA HIS A 119 7.29 -4.70 -1.66
C HIS A 119 8.68 -5.22 -2.02
N ASP A 120 9.25 -4.74 -3.13
CA ASP A 120 10.54 -5.19 -3.67
C ASP A 120 11.72 -4.89 -2.75
N ALA A 121 11.56 -3.95 -1.81
CA ALA A 121 12.59 -3.67 -0.82
C ALA A 121 12.55 -4.64 0.37
N LEU A 122 11.42 -5.29 0.63
CA LEU A 122 11.24 -6.20 1.77
C LEU A 122 11.21 -7.66 1.37
N PHE A 123 10.71 -7.96 0.18
CA PHE A 123 10.49 -9.31 -0.29
C PHE A 123 11.24 -9.58 -1.59
N ALA A 124 11.47 -10.85 -1.87
CA ALA A 124 11.99 -11.36 -3.13
C ALA A 124 11.04 -12.43 -3.67
N CYS A 125 11.22 -12.84 -4.92
CA CYS A 125 10.54 -14.02 -5.48
C CYS A 125 9.02 -14.03 -5.25
N GLU A 126 8.30 -13.03 -5.74
CA GLU A 126 6.84 -12.88 -5.54
C GLU A 126 6.03 -14.14 -5.88
N GLY A 127 6.47 -14.92 -6.88
CA GLY A 127 5.83 -16.19 -7.23
C GLY A 127 5.98 -17.29 -6.17
N SER A 128 6.88 -17.11 -5.21
CA SER A 128 7.11 -17.99 -4.05
C SER A 128 6.43 -17.46 -2.77
N GLY A 129 5.56 -16.44 -2.88
CA GLY A 129 4.83 -15.87 -1.75
C GLY A 129 5.60 -14.77 -1.02
N ALA A 130 5.80 -14.93 0.28
CA ALA A 130 6.47 -13.97 1.14
C ALA A 130 7.90 -14.41 1.50
N VAL A 131 8.84 -14.23 0.57
CA VAL A 131 10.26 -14.53 0.81
C VAL A 131 10.93 -13.25 1.35
N PRO A 132 11.24 -13.14 2.65
CA PRO A 132 11.75 -11.90 3.23
C PRO A 132 13.21 -11.64 2.84
N GLN A 133 13.60 -10.38 2.81
CA GLN A 133 15.00 -9.96 2.75
C GLN A 133 15.51 -9.69 4.18
N PRO A 134 16.39 -10.54 4.75
CA PRO A 134 16.73 -10.47 6.17
C PRO A 134 17.28 -9.13 6.65
N ASP A 135 18.26 -8.57 5.94
CA ASP A 135 18.87 -7.27 6.29
C ASP A 135 17.85 -6.11 6.25
N ARG A 136 16.82 -6.23 5.41
CA ARG A 136 15.78 -5.22 5.21
C ARG A 136 14.76 -5.26 6.35
N PHE A 137 14.39 -6.45 6.80
CA PHE A 137 13.57 -6.63 8.00
C PHE A 137 14.31 -6.19 9.25
N ALA A 138 15.58 -6.57 9.44
CA ALA A 138 16.38 -6.09 10.57
C ALA A 138 16.45 -4.55 10.64
N ARG A 139 16.54 -3.88 9.48
CA ARG A 139 16.52 -2.42 9.41
C ARG A 139 15.13 -1.85 9.74
N LEU A 140 14.06 -2.48 9.27
CA LEU A 140 12.69 -2.08 9.57
C LEU A 140 12.40 -2.24 11.07
N ASP A 141 12.77 -3.36 11.68
CA ASP A 141 12.62 -3.62 13.12
C ASP A 141 13.27 -2.50 13.93
N ALA A 142 14.52 -2.14 13.58
CA ALA A 142 15.24 -1.06 14.25
C ALA A 142 14.53 0.31 14.13
N MET A 143 13.92 0.60 12.98
CA MET A 143 13.14 1.84 12.79
C MET A 143 11.83 1.82 13.59
N VAL A 144 11.15 0.66 13.66
CA VAL A 144 9.94 0.46 14.48
C VAL A 144 10.28 0.68 15.95
N HIS A 145 11.34 0.06 16.46
CA HIS A 145 11.82 0.25 17.83
C HIS A 145 12.16 1.71 18.13
N GLU A 146 12.85 2.39 17.22
CA GLU A 146 13.21 3.79 17.41
C GLU A 146 11.96 4.69 17.48
N ALA A 147 10.97 4.45 16.61
CA ALA A 147 9.72 5.20 16.65
C ALA A 147 8.91 4.91 17.93
N ALA A 148 8.84 3.65 18.36
CA ALA A 148 8.20 3.25 19.59
C ALA A 148 8.87 3.89 20.83
N ALA A 149 10.21 3.90 20.88
CA ALA A 149 10.98 4.52 21.96
C ALA A 149 10.72 6.04 22.09
N GLN A 150 10.35 6.69 20.99
CA GLN A 150 9.97 8.11 20.97
C GLN A 150 8.46 8.34 21.16
N GLY A 151 7.70 7.29 21.42
CA GLY A 151 6.28 7.34 21.73
C GLY A 151 5.39 7.65 20.52
N PHE A 152 5.80 7.23 19.32
CA PHE A 152 4.94 7.24 18.14
C PHE A 152 4.04 6.01 18.11
N ARG A 153 2.86 6.17 17.51
CA ARG A 153 2.05 5.06 17.01
C ARG A 153 2.25 4.84 15.51
N LEU A 154 2.24 3.60 15.03
CA LEU A 154 2.59 3.28 13.65
C LEU A 154 1.38 2.78 12.84
N ILE A 155 1.31 3.26 11.60
CA ILE A 155 0.47 2.66 10.55
C ILE A 155 1.43 2.16 9.48
N VAL A 156 1.63 0.84 9.44
CA VAL A 156 2.44 0.19 8.41
C VAL A 156 1.59 0.01 7.16
N THR A 157 1.99 0.65 6.07
CA THR A 157 1.37 0.46 4.76
C THR A 157 2.36 -0.24 3.86
N LEU A 158 2.05 -1.47 3.47
CA LEU A 158 2.70 -2.11 2.34
C LEU A 158 2.12 -1.49 1.07
N ASN A 159 2.98 -0.82 0.30
CA ASN A 159 2.59 0.01 -0.82
C ASN A 159 3.43 -0.35 -2.03
N ASP A 160 2.76 -0.69 -3.13
CA ASP A 160 3.40 -0.71 -4.43
C ASP A 160 3.52 0.71 -4.96
N LEU A 161 4.57 0.99 -5.75
CA LEU A 161 4.62 2.27 -6.44
C LEU A 161 3.37 2.40 -7.32
N PRO A 162 2.80 3.61 -7.47
CA PRO A 162 1.67 3.78 -8.36
C PRO A 162 2.13 3.44 -9.78
N ASP A 163 1.83 2.21 -10.21
CA ASP A 163 1.76 1.87 -11.60
C ASP A 163 0.52 2.60 -12.15
N LEU A 164 0.76 3.52 -13.07
CA LEU A 164 -0.32 4.33 -13.66
C LEU A 164 -1.02 3.58 -14.79
N ASP A 165 -0.45 2.45 -15.21
CA ASP A 165 -0.94 1.61 -16.30
C ASP A 165 -1.60 0.32 -15.77
N ASN A 166 -1.21 -0.14 -14.58
CA ASN A 166 -1.78 -1.28 -13.89
C ASN A 166 -2.31 -0.86 -12.51
N PHE A 167 -3.58 -1.14 -12.20
CA PHE A 167 -4.19 -0.82 -10.90
C PHE A 167 -4.36 -2.09 -10.06
N PRO A 168 -3.28 -2.65 -9.48
CA PRO A 168 -3.33 -3.91 -8.74
C PRO A 168 -4.20 -3.84 -7.47
N LEU A 169 -4.60 -2.64 -7.03
CA LEU A 169 -5.50 -2.44 -5.91
C LEU A 169 -6.81 -3.25 -6.03
N TYR A 170 -7.22 -3.61 -7.25
CA TYR A 170 -8.43 -4.40 -7.50
C TYR A 170 -8.18 -5.88 -7.75
N SER A 171 -6.93 -6.31 -7.98
CA SER A 171 -6.62 -7.70 -8.30
C SER A 171 -6.24 -8.55 -7.09
N SER A 172 -5.88 -7.93 -5.96
CA SER A 172 -5.50 -8.57 -4.68
C SER A 172 -4.69 -9.85 -4.90
N PRO A 173 -3.51 -9.75 -5.54
CA PRO A 173 -2.78 -10.94 -5.95
C PRO A 173 -2.30 -11.72 -4.72
N ALA A 174 -2.38 -13.05 -4.78
CA ALA A 174 -2.13 -13.92 -3.61
C ALA A 174 -0.75 -13.71 -2.95
N HIS A 175 0.27 -13.30 -3.69
CA HIS A 175 1.58 -12.98 -3.12
C HIS A 175 1.55 -11.73 -2.24
N THR A 176 0.73 -10.73 -2.58
CA THR A 176 0.54 -9.53 -1.77
C THR A 176 -0.14 -9.88 -0.45
N ASP A 177 -1.16 -10.75 -0.49
CA ASP A 177 -1.82 -11.24 0.73
C ASP A 177 -0.83 -11.98 1.64
N ALA A 178 0.00 -12.87 1.07
CA ALA A 178 1.04 -13.58 1.82
C ALA A 178 2.07 -12.62 2.46
N GLN A 179 2.46 -11.56 1.75
CA GLN A 179 3.41 -10.56 2.24
C GLN A 179 2.80 -9.69 3.36
N ILE A 180 1.52 -9.34 3.24
CA ILE A 180 0.77 -8.66 4.31
C ILE A 180 0.66 -9.57 5.52
N GLU A 181 0.28 -10.83 5.35
CA GLU A 181 0.18 -11.82 6.43
C GLU A 181 1.53 -11.99 7.15
N TYR A 182 2.65 -12.01 6.41
CA TYR A 182 3.98 -12.06 6.99
C TYR A 182 4.27 -10.84 7.89
N ILE A 183 3.98 -9.62 7.41
CA ILE A 183 4.20 -8.38 8.18
C ILE A 183 3.31 -8.36 9.42
N VAL A 184 2.01 -8.68 9.27
CA VAL A 184 1.06 -8.73 10.38
C VAL A 184 1.50 -9.76 11.41
N SER A 185 1.93 -10.94 10.98
CA SER A 185 2.41 -12.00 11.88
C SER A 185 3.69 -11.60 12.61
N ARG A 186 4.61 -10.88 11.95
CA ARG A 186 5.86 -10.41 12.56
C ARG A 186 5.62 -9.38 13.65
N TYR A 187 4.75 -8.40 13.41
CA TYR A 187 4.49 -7.29 14.33
C TYR A 187 3.19 -7.45 15.13
N ARG A 188 2.65 -8.67 15.21
CA ARG A 188 1.35 -8.96 15.84
C ARG A 188 1.23 -8.49 17.29
N ASP A 189 2.35 -8.44 18.00
CA ASP A 189 2.45 -8.09 19.41
C ASP A 189 3.15 -6.73 19.61
N GLU A 190 3.43 -5.99 18.52
CA GLU A 190 3.94 -4.61 18.56
C GLU A 190 2.79 -3.61 18.66
N ALA A 191 2.66 -2.96 19.80
CA ALA A 191 1.56 -2.02 20.06
C ALA A 191 1.87 -0.55 19.72
N ALA A 192 3.09 -0.25 19.23
CA ALA A 192 3.39 1.03 18.62
C ALA A 192 2.58 1.23 17.33
#